data_AF-A0A2L2YXA9-F1
#
_entry.id   AF-A0A2L2YXA9-F1
#
_cell.length_a   1.000
_cell.length_b   1.000
_cell.length_c   1.000
_cell.angle_alpha   90.00
_cell.angle_beta   90.00
_cell.angle_gamma   90.00
#
_symmetry.space_group_name_H-M   'P 1'
#
loop_
_entity.id
_entity.type
_entity.pdbx_description
1 polymer ?
#
loop_
_entity_poly.entity_id
_entity_poly.type
_entity_poly.pdbx_seq_one_letter_code
_entity_poly.pdbx_strand_id
1 'polypeptide(L)' 'SFLTCGTCLCTYDGQEHTPKLLPCSHTVCRSCLERIAAGNGVRDAGSFRCPICRETIPLPRGGVNALPPSFLVNQLLDLM' A
#
# COMPACT_ATOMS: atom_id res chain seq x y z
N SER A 1 10.31 -14.06 8.55
CA SER A 1 9.43 -14.01 7.37
C SER A 1 9.99 -12.98 6.40
N PHE A 2 9.97 -13.26 5.08
CA PHE A 2 10.49 -12.35 4.05
C PHE A 2 9.40 -11.42 3.47
N LEU A 3 8.13 -11.63 3.82
CA LEU A 3 6.99 -10.86 3.33
C LEU A 3 6.74 -9.67 4.26
N THR A 4 7.61 -8.67 4.22
CA THR A 4 7.50 -7.45 5.01
C THR A 4 7.23 -6.23 4.12
N CYS A 5 6.56 -5.23 4.69
CA CYS A 5 6.37 -3.95 4.03
C CYS A 5 7.67 -3.17 3.95
N GLY A 6 8.11 -2.78 2.76
CA GLY A 6 9.34 -1.99 2.57
C GLY A 6 9.29 -0.57 3.18
N THR A 7 8.12 -0.12 3.68
CA THR A 7 7.95 1.20 4.30
C THR A 7 7.99 1.16 5.83
N CYS A 8 7.31 0.21 6.48
CA CYS A 8 7.32 0.09 7.95
C CYS A 8 8.10 -1.10 8.49
N LEU A 9 8.59 -1.99 7.61
CA LEU A 9 9.31 -3.22 7.94
C LEU A 9 8.51 -4.27 8.74
N CYS A 10 7.21 -4.04 8.96
CA CYS A 10 6.31 -5.02 9.57
C CYS A 10 5.94 -6.13 8.57
N THR A 11 5.71 -7.34 9.06
CA THR A 11 5.20 -8.47 8.27
C THR A 11 3.81 -8.16 7.72
N TYR A 12 3.54 -8.53 6.48
CA TYR A 12 2.20 -8.41 5.91
C TYR A 12 1.22 -9.37 6.61
N ASP A 13 -0.02 -8.93 6.77
CA ASP A 13 -1.09 -9.67 7.43
C ASP A 13 -2.47 -9.34 6.81
N GLY A 14 -3.51 -10.06 7.22
CA GLY A 14 -4.87 -9.84 6.73
C GLY A 14 -5.62 -8.64 7.33
N GLN A 15 -4.98 -7.80 8.16
CA GLN A 15 -5.64 -6.79 8.99
C GLN A 15 -5.02 -5.39 8.83
N GLU A 16 -3.94 -5.08 9.55
CA GLU A 16 -3.31 -3.76 9.55
C GLU A 16 -2.30 -3.64 8.41
N HIS A 17 -1.49 -4.69 8.24
CA HIS A 17 -0.46 -4.75 7.23
C HIS A 17 -0.96 -5.49 6.00
N THR A 18 -2.18 -5.21 5.54
CA THR A 18 -2.70 -5.80 4.30
C THR A 18 -1.93 -5.28 3.09
N PRO A 19 -1.38 -6.15 2.23
CA PRO A 19 -0.57 -5.72 1.09
C PRO A 19 -1.47 -5.17 -0.02
N LYS A 20 -1.27 -3.90 -0.38
CA LYS A 20 -1.99 -3.20 -1.45
C LYS A 20 -1.07 -2.96 -2.65
N LEU A 21 -1.55 -3.29 -3.84
CA LEU A 21 -0.84 -3.11 -5.09
C LEU A 21 -1.11 -1.70 -5.65
N LEU A 22 -0.02 -0.98 -5.94
CA LEU A 22 -0.07 0.32 -6.59
C LEU A 22 -0.01 0.17 -8.12
N PRO A 23 -0.51 1.14 -8.90
CA PRO A 23 -0.40 1.16 -10.36
C PRO A 23 1.04 1.04 -10.89
N CYS A 24 2.03 1.51 -10.14
CA CYS A 24 3.45 1.34 -10.45
C CYS A 24 4.01 -0.07 -10.12
N SER A 25 3.13 -1.05 -9.90
CA SER A 25 3.44 -2.46 -9.57
C SER A 25 4.17 -2.69 -8.25
N HIS A 26 4.27 -1.68 -7.39
CA HIS A 26 4.83 -1.81 -6.04
C HIS A 26 3.75 -2.15 -5.02
N THR A 27 4.09 -2.99 -4.05
CA THR A 27 3.21 -3.35 -2.93
C THR A 27 3.61 -2.62 -1.66
N VAL A 28 2.63 -2.00 -1.00
CA VAL A 28 2.79 -1.28 0.27
C VAL A 28 1.63 -1.66 1.19
N CYS A 29 1.85 -1.74 2.50
CA CYS A 29 0.79 -2.11 3.43
C CYS A 29 -0.27 -1.00 3.60
N ARG A 30 -1.50 -1.40 3.92
CA ARG A 30 -2.64 -0.50 4.14
C ARG A 30 -2.34 0.60 5.15
N SER A 31 -1.84 0.26 6.33
CA SER A 31 -1.48 1.23 7.40
C SER A 31 -0.46 2.29 6.95
N CYS A 32 0.52 1.93 6.12
CA CYS A 32 1.47 2.91 5.57
C CYS A 32 0.81 3.83 4.55
N LEU A 33 -0.01 3.28 3.65
CA LEU A 33 -0.71 4.07 2.65
C LEU A 33 -1.73 5.03 3.27
N GLU A 34 -2.42 4.63 4.33
CA GLU A 34 -3.35 5.51 5.08
C GLU A 34 -2.62 6.69 5.71
N ARG A 35 -1.46 6.45 6.31
CA ARG A 35 -0.60 7.53 6.84
C ARG A 35 -0.12 8.49 5.76
N ILE A 36 0.27 7.98 4.59
CA ILE A 36 0.67 8.81 3.44
C ILE A 36 -0.52 9.63 2.94
N ALA A 37 -1.68 8.99 2.77
CA ALA A 37 -2.91 9.64 2.29
C ALA A 37 -3.48 10.68 3.27
N ALA A 38 -3.18 10.54 4.58
CA ALA A 38 -3.58 11.51 5.59
C ALA A 38 -2.78 12.83 5.53
N GLY A 39 -1.68 12.91 4.79
CA GLY A 39 -0.94 14.17 4.61
C GLY A 39 -1.79 15.24 3.92
N ASN A 40 -1.81 16.47 4.45
CA ASN A 40 -2.67 17.55 3.96
C ASN A 40 -2.57 17.76 2.43
N GLY A 41 -1.35 17.72 1.86
CA GLY A 41 -1.15 17.89 0.42
C GLY A 41 -1.73 16.77 -0.46
N VAL A 42 -1.97 15.58 0.08
CA VAL A 42 -2.54 14.45 -0.68
C VAL A 42 -4.05 14.56 -0.79
N ARG A 43 -4.73 15.05 0.26
CA ARG A 43 -6.19 15.19 0.29
C ARG A 43 -6.67 16.21 -0.75
N ASP A 44 -5.94 17.32 -0.88
CA ASP A 44 -6.26 18.38 -1.82
C ASP A 44 -5.89 18.01 -3.26
N ALA A 45 -4.77 17.30 -3.47
CA ALA A 45 -4.30 16.91 -4.79
C ALA A 45 -4.94 15.61 -5.33
N GLY A 46 -5.59 14.82 -4.47
CA GLY A 46 -6.16 13.51 -4.84
C GLY A 46 -5.12 12.49 -5.29
N SER A 47 -3.84 12.67 -4.96
CA SER A 47 -2.73 11.79 -5.36
C SER A 47 -1.57 11.85 -4.39
N PHE A 48 -0.75 10.79 -4.36
CA PHE A 48 0.46 10.71 -3.54
C PHE A 48 1.63 10.14 -4.34
N ARG A 49 2.85 10.19 -3.79
CA ARG A 49 4.04 9.59 -4.43
C ARG A 49 4.30 8.20 -3.83
N CYS A 50 4.52 7.21 -4.68
CA CYS A 50 4.93 5.87 -4.25
C CYS A 50 6.19 5.98 -3.37
N PRO A 51 6.23 5.36 -2.17
CA PRO A 51 7.39 5.46 -1.29
C PRO A 51 8.62 4.72 -1.82
N ILE A 52 8.47 3.88 -2.86
CA ILE A 52 9.55 3.06 -3.42
C ILE A 52 10.13 3.71 -4.69
N CYS A 53 9.32 3.87 -5.75
CA CYS A 53 9.78 4.42 -7.03
C CYS A 53 9.50 5.91 -7.24
N ARG A 54 8.78 6.55 -6.30
CA ARG A 54 8.35 7.94 -6.40
C ARG A 54 7.43 8.26 -7.58
N GLU A 55 6.77 7.30 -8.23
CA GLU A 55 5.71 7.62 -9.20
C GLU A 55 4.50 8.29 -8.54
N THR A 56 3.82 9.19 -9.25
CA THR A 56 2.56 9.78 -8.77
C THR A 56 1.43 8.78 -8.93
N ILE A 57 0.80 8.41 -7.82
CA ILE A 57 -0.30 7.48 -7.74
C ILE A 57 -1.60 8.24 -7.45
N PRO A 58 -2.61 8.17 -8.32
CA PRO A 58 -3.92 8.75 -8.02
C PRO A 58 -4.56 7.99 -6.85
N LEU A 59 -5.11 8.73 -5.89
CA LEU A 59 -5.87 8.14 -4.79
C LEU A 59 -7.29 7.82 -5.28
N PRO A 60 -7.74 6.57 -5.24
CA PRO A 60 -9.10 6.22 -5.66
C PRO A 60 -10.16 6.89 -4.79
N ARG A 61 -11.40 7.01 -5.30
CA ARG A 61 -12.53 7.60 -4.55
C ARG A 61 -12.85 6.87 -3.25
N GLY A 62 -12.59 5.56 -3.17
CA GLY A 62 -12.71 4.76 -1.94
C GLY A 62 -11.46 4.80 -1.04
N GLY A 63 -10.54 5.74 -1.29
CA GLY A 63 -9.29 5.87 -0.57
C GLY A 63 -8.36 4.67 -0.76
N VAL A 64 -7.51 4.43 0.24
CA VAL A 64 -6.53 3.34 0.26
C VAL A 64 -7.19 1.97 0.16
N ASN A 65 -8.38 1.80 0.73
CA ASN A 65 -9.08 0.51 0.72
C ASN A 65 -9.51 0.06 -0.67
N ALA A 66 -9.76 1.02 -1.57
CA ALA A 66 -10.10 0.76 -2.97
C ALA A 66 -8.89 0.40 -3.85
N LEU A 67 -7.66 0.44 -3.32
CA LEU A 67 -6.51 -0.12 -4.02
C LEU A 67 -6.60 -1.66 -4.05
N PRO A 68 -6.24 -2.28 -5.19
CA PRO A 68 -6.32 -3.72 -5.35
C PRO A 68 -5.40 -4.44 -4.34
N PRO A 69 -5.80 -5.62 -3.84
CA PRO A 69 -4.90 -6.45 -3.05
C PRO A 69 -3.75 -6.95 -3.91
N SER A 70 -2.58 -7.13 -3.31
CA SER A 70 -1.44 -7.76 -3.98
C SER A 70 -1.62 -9.29 -3.98
N PHE A 71 -2.20 -9.84 -5.05
CA PHE A 71 -2.49 -11.28 -5.17
C PHE A 71 -1.26 -12.15 -4.89
N LEU A 72 -0.10 -11.85 -5.50
CA LEU A 72 1.13 -12.61 -5.29
C LEU A 72 1.57 -12.66 -3.82
N VAL A 73 1.55 -11.51 -3.13
CA VAL A 73 1.95 -11.44 -1.72
C VAL A 73 0.97 -12.22 -0.85
N ASN A 74 -0.34 -12.11 -1.11
CA ASN A 74 -1.33 -12.89 -0.36
C ASN A 74 -1.17 -14.39 -0.56
N GLN A 75 -0.95 -14.86 -1.79
CA GLN A 75 -0.69 -16.28 -2.05
C GLN A 75 0.58 -16.78 -1.35
N LEU A 76 1.62 -15.96 -1.28
CA LEU A 76 2.83 -16.31 -0.53
C LEU A 76 2.60 -16.29 1.00
N LEU A 77 1.71 -15.43 1.50
CA LEU A 77 1.31 -15.43 2.92
C LEU A 77 0.55 -16.70 3.30
N ASP A 78 -0.34 -17.18 2.42
CA ASP A 78 -1.15 -18.40 2.65
C ASP A 78 -0.30 -19.68 2.71
N LEU A 79 0.96 -19.64 2.24
CA LEU A 79 1.92 -20.75 2.26
C LEU A 79 2.81 -20.77 3.51
N MET A 80 2.71 -19.77 4.39
CA MET A 80 3.47 -19.69 5.65
C MET A 80 2.63 -20.16 6.83
#